data_AF-A0A1I0IDZ2-F1
#
_entry.id   AF-A0A1I0IDZ2-F1
#
_cell.length_a   1.000
_cell.length_b   1.000
_cell.length_c   1.000
_cell.angle_alpha   90.00
_cell.angle_beta   90.00
_cell.angle_gamma   90.00
#
_symmetry.space_group_name_H-M   'P 1'
#
loop_
_entity.id
_entity.type
_entity.pdbx_description
1 polymer ?
#
loop_
_entity_poly.entity_id
_entity_poly.type
_entity_poly.pdbx_seq_one_letter_code
_entity_poly.pdbx_strand_id
1 'polypeptide(L)'
;MIYATEQDYKDFTGQTAPSNFARLADKVSKIVDRLTLNRIDQDDNNHIEAAKKAVCAQIEFELSIDDNLANMDNVSSFTVGSFSMNFGGDGQTFKKLCQEAYTYLFDQGLLYRGVSS
;
A
#
# COMPACT_ATOMS: atom_id res chain seq x y z
N MET A 1 -10.21 -4.72 -7.35
CA MET A 1 -10.55 -3.54 -8.19
C MET A 1 -9.35 -2.62 -8.29
N ILE A 2 -9.29 -1.62 -9.18
CA ILE A 2 -8.25 -0.57 -9.12
C ILE A 2 -8.86 0.64 -8.40
N TYR A 3 -8.27 1.06 -7.29
CA TYR A 3 -8.82 2.13 -6.44
C TYR A 3 -8.24 3.53 -6.72
N ALA A 4 -7.14 3.62 -7.47
CA ALA A 4 -6.49 4.89 -7.79
C ALA A 4 -6.12 4.96 -9.28
N THR A 5 -6.36 6.12 -9.88
CA THR A 5 -5.98 6.44 -11.26
C THR A 5 -4.70 7.29 -11.31
N GLU A 6 -4.14 7.47 -12.51
CA GLU A 6 -2.96 8.34 -12.71
C GLU A 6 -3.23 9.78 -12.28
N GLN A 7 -4.47 10.24 -12.45
CA GLN A 7 -4.89 11.58 -12.05
C GLN A 7 -4.96 11.72 -10.52
N ASP A 8 -5.40 10.67 -9.84
CA ASP A 8 -5.41 10.60 -8.38
C ASP A 8 -4.00 10.57 -7.78
N TYR A 9 -3.10 9.87 -8.44
CA TYR A 9 -1.69 9.85 -8.06
C TYR A 9 -1.06 11.24 -8.20
N LYS A 10 -1.39 11.95 -9.29
CA LYS A 10 -0.93 13.31 -9.52
C LYS A 10 -1.50 14.30 -8.51
N ASP A 11 -2.77 14.14 -8.13
CA ASP A 11 -3.40 14.96 -7.10
C ASP A 11 -2.76 14.72 -5.72
N PHE A 12 -2.42 13.46 -5.42
CA PHE A 12 -1.81 13.08 -4.14
C PHE A 12 -0.33 13.48 -4.02
N THR A 13 0.48 13.23 -5.05
CA THR A 13 1.94 13.44 -5.01
C THR A 13 2.38 14.77 -5.62
N GLY A 14 1.53 15.41 -6.42
CA GLY A 14 1.91 16.53 -7.29
C GLY A 14 2.76 16.13 -8.50
N GLN A 15 3.08 14.85 -8.67
CA GLN A 15 3.99 14.35 -9.70
C GLN A 15 3.25 13.59 -10.81
N THR A 16 3.88 13.52 -11.98
CA THR A 16 3.35 12.72 -13.10
C THR A 16 3.48 11.24 -12.76
N ALA A 17 2.40 10.49 -12.97
CA ALA A 17 2.41 9.04 -12.78
C ALA A 17 3.47 8.37 -13.69
N PRO A 18 4.20 7.36 -13.18
CA PRO A 18 5.19 6.65 -13.99
C PRO A 18 4.52 5.80 -15.08
N SER A 19 5.24 5.47 -16.14
CA SER A 19 4.72 4.64 -17.24
C SER A 19 4.21 3.26 -16.80
N ASN A 20 4.73 2.75 -15.68
CA ASN A 20 4.32 1.47 -15.09
C ASN A 20 3.16 1.61 -14.07
N PHE A 21 2.57 2.80 -13.94
CA PHE A 21 1.54 3.09 -12.95
C PHE A 21 0.36 2.13 -13.03
N ALA A 22 -0.21 1.89 -14.22
CA ALA A 22 -1.35 1.00 -14.37
C ALA A 22 -1.10 -0.41 -13.81
N ARG A 23 0.12 -0.94 -14.03
CA ARG A 23 0.54 -2.26 -13.51
C ARG A 23 0.76 -2.22 -12.00
N LEU A 24 1.35 -1.15 -11.49
CA LEU A 24 1.54 -0.95 -10.05
C LEU A 24 0.19 -0.78 -9.33
N ALA A 25 -0.73 -0.01 -9.89
CA ALA A 25 -2.06 0.20 -9.36
C ALA A 25 -2.87 -1.09 -9.27
N ASP A 26 -2.84 -1.96 -10.28
CA ASP A 26 -3.47 -3.30 -10.19
C ASP A 26 -2.85 -4.16 -9.08
N LYS A 27 -1.51 -4.25 -9.06
CA LYS A 27 -0.76 -5.04 -8.08
C LYS A 27 -1.04 -4.56 -6.65
N VAL A 28 -0.94 -3.25 -6.41
CA VAL A 28 -1.11 -2.63 -5.10
C VAL A 28 -2.56 -2.72 -4.66
N SER A 29 -3.52 -2.50 -5.56
CA SER A 29 -4.93 -2.63 -5.21
C SER A 29 -5.28 -4.05 -4.77
N LYS A 30 -4.69 -5.09 -5.39
CA LYS A 30 -4.83 -6.49 -4.92
C LYS A 30 -4.25 -6.72 -3.54
N ILE A 31 -3.15 -6.05 -3.18
CA ILE A 31 -2.54 -6.13 -1.84
C ILE A 31 -3.47 -5.49 -0.81
N VAL A 32 -3.98 -4.29 -1.10
CA VAL A 32 -4.93 -3.56 -0.25
C VAL A 32 -6.20 -4.39 -0.04
N ASP A 33 -6.75 -4.97 -1.11
CA ASP A 33 -7.94 -5.82 -1.07
C ASP A 33 -7.72 -7.07 -0.18
N ARG A 34 -6.57 -7.74 -0.36
CA ARG A 34 -6.20 -8.89 0.47
C ARG A 34 -6.03 -8.53 1.94
N LEU A 35 -5.42 -7.39 2.24
CA LEU A 35 -5.18 -6.94 3.62
C LEU A 35 -6.45 -6.48 4.32
N THR A 36 -7.33 -5.80 3.60
CA THR A 36 -8.64 -5.40 4.09
C THR A 36 -9.65 -6.56 4.08
N LEU A 37 -9.25 -7.76 3.61
CA LEU A 37 -10.13 -8.93 3.46
C LEU A 37 -11.39 -8.62 2.63
N ASN A 38 -11.24 -7.78 1.60
CA ASN A 38 -12.32 -7.31 0.74
C ASN A 38 -13.47 -6.62 1.52
N ARG A 39 -13.13 -5.93 2.63
CA ARG A 39 -14.07 -5.17 3.48
C ARG A 39 -14.23 -3.70 3.06
N ILE A 40 -13.58 -3.29 1.97
CA ILE A 40 -13.71 -1.93 1.45
C ILE A 40 -15.13 -1.79 0.91
N ASP A 41 -15.94 -1.05 1.66
CA ASP A 41 -17.29 -0.68 1.24
C ASP A 41 -17.21 0.35 0.10
N GLN A 42 -17.98 0.13 -0.96
CA GLN A 42 -17.99 1.01 -2.14
C GLN A 42 -19.07 2.08 -2.05
N ASP A 43 -20.01 1.94 -1.12
CA ASP A 43 -20.99 2.97 -0.81
C ASP A 43 -20.46 3.97 0.24
N ASP A 44 -19.37 3.61 0.93
CA ASP A 44 -18.69 4.50 1.87
C ASP A 44 -17.53 5.27 1.20
N ASN A 45 -17.75 6.58 1.02
CA ASN A 45 -16.73 7.48 0.45
C ASN A 45 -15.43 7.49 1.26
N ASN A 46 -15.47 7.30 2.58
CA ASN A 46 -14.26 7.29 3.40
C ASN A 46 -13.42 6.03 3.14
N HIS A 47 -14.08 4.88 2.94
CA HIS A 47 -13.40 3.63 2.58
C HIS A 47 -12.74 3.72 1.21
N ILE A 48 -13.43 4.29 0.22
CA ILE A 48 -12.87 4.52 -1.11
C ILE A 48 -11.70 5.49 -1.04
N GLU A 49 -11.85 6.60 -0.33
CA GLU A 49 -10.80 7.62 -0.22
C GLU A 49 -9.57 7.08 0.51
N ALA A 50 -9.76 6.28 1.56
CA ALA A 50 -8.66 5.61 2.26
C ALA A 50 -7.97 4.57 1.37
N ALA A 51 -8.72 3.75 0.63
CA ALA A 51 -8.16 2.80 -0.31
C ALA A 51 -7.35 3.49 -1.40
N LYS A 52 -7.86 4.59 -1.95
CA LYS A 52 -7.20 5.43 -2.94
C LYS A 52 -5.88 5.99 -2.40
N LYS A 53 -5.88 6.63 -1.23
CA LYS A 53 -4.68 7.17 -0.57
C LYS A 53 -3.66 6.06 -0.26
N ALA A 54 -4.14 4.91 0.22
CA ALA A 54 -3.29 3.76 0.49
C ALA A 54 -2.63 3.20 -0.76
N VAL A 55 -3.35 3.12 -1.88
CA VAL A 55 -2.78 2.70 -3.16
C VAL A 55 -1.73 3.70 -3.64
N CYS A 56 -2.01 5.01 -3.63
CA CYS A 56 -1.05 6.03 -4.03
C CYS A 56 0.23 5.99 -3.18
N ALA A 57 0.11 5.96 -1.86
CA ALA A 57 1.24 5.91 -0.95
C ALA A 57 2.10 4.64 -1.12
N GLN A 58 1.46 3.49 -1.39
CA GLN A 58 2.18 2.24 -1.64
C GLN A 58 2.92 2.25 -2.99
N ILE A 59 2.34 2.88 -4.01
CA ILE A 59 2.99 3.03 -5.32
C ILE A 59 4.24 3.91 -5.21
N GLU A 60 4.13 5.08 -4.54
CA GLU A 60 5.29 5.94 -4.22
C GLU A 60 6.38 5.17 -3.50
N PHE A 61 6.00 4.37 -2.50
CA PHE A 61 6.95 3.57 -1.77
C PHE A 61 7.67 2.54 -2.67
N GLU A 62 6.94 1.77 -3.48
CA GLU A 62 7.60 0.81 -4.40
C GLU A 62 8.48 1.53 -5.43
N LEU A 63 8.11 2.71 -5.93
CA LEU A 63 8.96 3.51 -6.82
C LEU A 63 10.23 3.99 -6.13
N SER A 64 10.13 4.47 -4.89
CA SER A 64 11.30 4.90 -4.11
C SER A 64 12.26 3.75 -3.81
N ILE A 65 11.73 2.53 -3.63
CA ILE A 65 12.53 1.31 -3.46
C ILE A 65 13.21 0.95 -4.77
N ASP A 66 12.47 0.87 -5.88
CA ASP A 66 13.02 0.53 -7.20
C ASP A 66 14.15 1.50 -7.59
N ASP A 67 13.97 2.81 -7.36
CA ASP A 67 15.00 3.81 -7.62
C ASP A 67 16.24 3.65 -6.73
N ASN A 68 16.05 3.41 -5.42
CA ASN A 68 17.17 3.12 -4.52
C ASN A 68 17.90 1.82 -4.90
N LEU A 69 17.16 0.78 -5.28
CA LEU A 69 17.73 -0.52 -5.62
C LEU A 69 18.48 -0.48 -6.96
N ALA A 70 17.97 0.27 -7.94
CA ALA A 70 18.64 0.51 -9.22
C ALA A 70 19.97 1.27 -9.04
N ASN A 71 20.09 2.10 -8.00
CA ASN A 71 21.31 2.81 -7.64
C ASN A 71 22.25 1.98 -6.72
N MET A 72 21.86 0.77 -6.30
CA MET A 72 22.60 -0.09 -5.38
C MET A 72 23.08 -1.37 -6.07
N ASP A 73 24.09 -1.25 -6.93
CA ASP A 73 24.69 -2.36 -7.70
C ASP A 73 25.33 -3.49 -6.83
N ASN A 74 25.47 -3.33 -5.51
CA ASN A 74 26.16 -4.30 -4.65
C ASN A 74 25.64 -4.32 -3.19
N VAL A 75 24.32 -4.40 -2.96
CA VAL A 75 23.78 -4.47 -1.59
C VAL A 75 23.06 -5.80 -1.34
N SER A 76 23.71 -6.66 -0.55
CA SER A 76 23.27 -8.02 -0.19
C SER A 76 22.08 -8.07 0.79
N SER A 77 21.68 -6.93 1.37
CA SER A 77 20.46 -6.76 2.17
C SER A 77 20.16 -5.28 2.32
N PHE A 78 19.08 -4.82 1.69
CA PHE A 78 18.58 -3.45 1.82
C PHE A 78 17.38 -3.47 2.78
N THR A 79 17.59 -2.99 4.01
CA THR A 79 16.52 -2.80 4.99
C THR A 79 15.86 -1.46 4.74
N VAL A 80 14.86 -1.44 3.85
CA VAL A 80 13.99 -0.27 3.68
C VAL A 80 13.10 -0.17 4.91
N GLY A 81 13.41 0.80 5.77
CA GLY A 81 12.55 1.20 6.88
C GLY A 81 12.31 0.09 7.89
N SER A 82 13.06 0.11 9.00
CA SER A 82 12.85 -0.74 10.17
C SER A 82 11.41 -0.67 10.69
N PHE A 83 10.48 -1.42 10.11
CA PHE A 83 9.16 -1.68 10.68
C PHE A 83 8.95 -3.19 10.80
N SER A 84 9.48 -3.71 11.92
CA SER A 84 9.24 -5.05 12.41
C SER A 84 7.99 -5.02 13.28
N MET A 85 6.83 -5.34 12.69
CA MET A 85 5.61 -5.60 13.46
C MET A 85 5.43 -7.11 13.55
N ASN A 86 5.74 -7.65 14.73
CA ASN A 86 5.61 -9.06 15.06
C ASN A 86 4.14 -9.35 15.41
N PHE A 87 3.31 -9.65 14.42
CA PHE A 87 2.03 -10.30 14.69
C PHE A 87 2.32 -11.77 14.97
N GLY A 88 2.17 -12.18 16.22
CA GLY A 88 2.31 -13.59 16.62
C GLY A 88 1.33 -14.45 15.83
N GLY A 89 1.83 -15.24 14.89
CA GLY A 89 1.03 -16.20 14.12
C GLY A 89 1.56 -16.39 12.70
N ASP A 90 2.34 -17.46 12.53
CA ASP A 90 2.54 -18.21 11.28
C ASP A 90 3.00 -17.43 10.02
N GLY A 91 4.32 -17.27 9.90
CA GLY A 91 5.11 -17.72 8.74
C GLY A 91 4.79 -17.27 7.31
N GLN A 92 3.82 -16.40 7.05
CA GLN A 92 3.56 -15.84 5.73
C GLN A 92 4.15 -14.43 5.65
N THR A 93 5.23 -14.27 4.88
CA THR A 93 5.76 -12.97 4.48
C THR A 93 4.75 -12.30 3.55
N PHE A 94 3.69 -11.70 4.10
CA PHE A 94 2.82 -10.82 3.35
C PHE A 94 3.65 -9.60 2.91
N LYS A 95 3.60 -9.26 1.61
CA LYS A 95 4.16 -7.99 1.13
C LYS A 95 3.54 -6.86 1.95
N LYS A 96 4.36 -6.25 2.81
CA LYS A 96 3.93 -5.22 3.77
C LYS A 96 3.52 -3.96 3.02
N LEU A 97 2.40 -3.36 3.41
CA LEU A 97 2.08 -1.98 3.04
C LEU A 97 3.11 -1.02 3.66
N CYS A 98 3.32 0.11 3.02
CA CYS A 98 4.06 1.23 3.58
C CYS A 98 3.29 1.79 4.77
N GLN A 99 4.01 2.47 5.67
CA GLN A 99 3.45 2.99 6.92
C GLN A 99 2.27 3.94 6.68
N GLU A 100 2.35 4.79 5.65
CA GLU A 100 1.26 5.69 5.30
C GLU A 100 0.04 4.95 4.80
N ALA A 101 0.21 3.99 3.87
CA ALA A 101 -0.89 3.18 3.37
C ALA A 101 -1.57 2.36 4.48
N TYR A 102 -0.78 1.84 5.42
CA TYR A 102 -1.31 1.18 6.62
C TYR A 102 -2.15 2.16 7.46
N THR A 103 -1.66 3.38 7.67
CA THR A 103 -2.32 4.39 8.52
C THR A 103 -3.68 4.78 7.94
N TYR A 104 -3.78 5.01 6.63
CA TYR A 104 -5.06 5.33 5.98
C TYR A 104 -6.10 4.22 6.11
N LEU A 105 -5.69 2.95 5.95
CA LEU A 105 -6.61 1.82 6.10
C LEU A 105 -6.94 1.52 7.58
N PHE A 106 -6.01 1.78 8.50
CA PHE A 106 -6.21 1.61 9.92
C PHE A 106 -7.19 2.63 10.50
N ASP A 107 -7.07 3.90 10.07
CA ASP A 107 -7.97 4.98 10.47
C ASP A 107 -9.44 4.66 10.17
N GLN A 108 -9.69 3.97 9.06
CA GLN A 108 -11.02 3.51 8.66
C GLN A 108 -11.44 2.17 9.29
N GLY A 109 -10.65 1.60 10.19
CA GLY A 109 -10.93 0.31 10.83
C GLY A 109 -10.88 -0.90 9.90
N LEU A 110 -10.46 -0.72 8.64
CA LEU A 110 -10.44 -1.77 7.62
C LEU A 110 -9.41 -2.88 7.93
N LEU A 111 -8.40 -2.56 8.74
CA LEU A 111 -7.34 -3.49 9.16
C LEU A 111 -7.65 -4.19 10.50
N TYR A 112 -8.71 -3.78 11.21
CA TYR A 112 -9.03 -4.34 12.51
C TYR A 112 -9.79 -5.67 12.35
N ARG A 113 -9.10 -6.79 12.59
CA ARG A 113 -9.75 -8.06 12.91
C ARG A 113 -10.25 -7.94 14.33
N GLY A 114 -11.53 -7.64 14.50
CA GLY A 114 -12.17 -7.52 15.81
C GLY A 114 -11.64 -8.56 16.79
N VAL A 115 -11.00 -8.08 17.86
CA VAL A 115 -10.71 -8.91 19.03
C VAL A 115 -12.06 -9.33 19.59
N SER A 116 -12.47 -10.57 19.31
CA SER A 116 -13.50 -11.21 20.14
C SER A 116 -12.86 -11.38 21.51
N SER A 117 -13.30 -10.55 22.46
CA SER A 117 -13.06 -10.76 23.89
C SER A 117 -13.81 -12.00 24.37
#